data_AF-A0A091D792-F1
#
_entry.id   AF-A0A091D792-F1
#
_cell.length_a   1.000
_cell.length_b   1.000
_cell.length_c   1.000
_cell.angle_alpha   90.00
_cell.angle_beta   90.00
_cell.angle_gamma   90.00
#
_symmetry.space_group_name_H-M   'P 1'
#
loop_
_entity.id
_entity.type
_entity.pdbx_description
1 polymer ?
#
loop_
_entity_poly.entity_id
_entity_poly.type
_entity_poly.pdbx_seq_one_letter_code
_entity_poly.pdbx_strand_id
1 'polypeptide(L)'
;AAFVGILHWIHLTTLFENDRHFSHLSTLEREMSFRNEMGLYYSYFKTLIEAPSFLEGLWMIMNDRLTEYPLVINAVKRFHLYPEVVLAYWYRTFTGITNLFGIETKACWNVTRVGFPSEIESCEGLGDPACFYVGAIFILNGVMVGLFFIYATYLSGSQLGGLLTVLCYFFNHGEATRVMWTPPLRESFAYPFLVLQMYILTMSLRISKNYGQYYIALCLANVAFMLPWGFAQFILFTQLIQGGGWWLGTIILQLVTSEILGVSDHLVFHTLQLLAFAALAILILRLKLFLTPHMCVMASLICSRRLFGWLFQRFRFESVIFGILAAMSIQGCANLHNQWSIRGEFTNMPQEELLLWIKYNTRPDAVFAGTMQTMASIKLSTQHPIVNHPHYEDADLRLATTGSVTLTHVLPAAGV
;
A
#
# COMPACT_ATOMS: atom_id res chain seq x y z
N ALA A 1 -17.27 11.58 -4.37
CA ALA A 1 -16.35 10.44 -4.47
C ALA A 1 -15.13 10.77 -5.33
N ALA A 2 -15.26 10.93 -6.66
CA ALA A 2 -14.12 11.20 -7.56
C ALA A 2 -13.29 12.44 -7.14
N PHE A 3 -13.96 13.55 -6.82
CA PHE A 3 -13.30 14.76 -6.32
C PHE A 3 -12.40 14.52 -5.10
N VAL A 4 -12.90 13.78 -4.10
CA VAL A 4 -12.12 13.44 -2.90
C VAL A 4 -10.94 12.54 -3.23
N GLY A 5 -11.12 11.58 -4.15
CA GLY A 5 -10.04 10.72 -4.60
C GLY A 5 -8.92 11.49 -5.31
N ILE A 6 -9.27 12.47 -6.16
CA ILE A 6 -8.32 13.36 -6.82
C ILE A 6 -7.59 14.23 -5.79
N LEU A 7 -8.31 14.80 -4.80
CA LEU A 7 -7.69 15.56 -3.72
C LEU A 7 -6.68 14.72 -2.93
N HIS A 8 -7.01 13.48 -2.61
CA HIS A 8 -6.10 12.57 -1.92
C HIS A 8 -4.88 12.22 -2.77
N TRP A 9 -5.06 11.99 -4.08
CA TRP A 9 -3.95 11.75 -4.99
C TRP A 9 -2.99 12.94 -5.07
N ILE A 10 -3.52 14.17 -5.21
CA ILE A 10 -2.71 15.39 -5.19
C ILE A 10 -1.99 15.51 -3.84
N HIS A 11 -2.70 15.31 -2.74
CA HIS A 11 -2.13 15.38 -1.39
C HIS A 11 -0.96 14.40 -1.19
N LEU A 12 -1.11 13.14 -1.59
CA LEU A 12 -0.04 12.14 -1.51
C LEU A 12 1.16 12.51 -2.38
N THR A 13 0.91 12.98 -3.60
CA THR A 13 1.98 13.39 -4.52
C THR A 13 2.77 14.56 -3.96
N THR A 14 2.08 15.58 -3.41
CA THR A 14 2.74 16.71 -2.76
C THR A 14 3.53 16.30 -1.52
N LEU A 15 3.00 15.41 -0.68
CA LEU A 15 3.72 14.93 0.51
C LEU A 15 4.98 14.15 0.13
N PHE A 16 4.87 13.26 -0.86
CA PHE A 16 6.00 12.48 -1.34
C PHE A 16 7.10 13.36 -1.92
N GLU A 17 6.70 14.38 -2.69
CA GLU A 17 7.64 15.33 -3.29
C GLU A 17 8.30 16.22 -2.23
N ASN A 18 7.54 16.69 -1.24
CA ASN A 18 8.09 17.51 -0.16
C ASN A 18 9.06 16.72 0.73
N ASP A 19 8.81 15.44 1.00
CA ASP A 19 9.64 14.61 1.88
C ASP A 19 10.97 14.17 1.24
N ARG A 20 10.96 13.88 -0.07
CA ARG A 20 12.13 13.26 -0.74
C ARG A 20 12.79 14.12 -1.81
N HIS A 21 12.08 15.14 -2.32
CA HIS A 21 12.43 15.85 -3.55
C HIS A 21 12.70 14.87 -4.71
N PHE A 22 11.78 13.93 -4.88
CA PHE A 22 11.93 12.77 -5.76
C PHE A 22 12.13 13.15 -7.23
N SER A 23 11.50 14.24 -7.65
CA SER A 23 11.64 14.87 -8.96
C SER A 23 13.12 15.19 -9.31
N HIS A 24 13.86 15.77 -8.36
CA HIS A 24 15.25 16.17 -8.53
C HIS A 24 16.28 15.04 -8.35
N LEU A 25 15.87 13.87 -7.84
CA LEU A 25 16.77 12.74 -7.65
C LEU A 25 17.14 12.07 -8.98
N SER A 26 18.40 11.66 -9.08
CA SER A 26 18.88 10.82 -10.18
C SER A 26 18.24 9.43 -10.18
N THR A 27 18.34 8.71 -11.30
CA THR A 27 17.81 7.34 -11.41
C THR A 27 18.36 6.40 -10.32
N LEU A 28 19.67 6.48 -10.04
CA LEU A 28 20.30 5.66 -9.00
C LEU A 28 19.79 6.05 -7.60
N GLU A 29 19.65 7.33 -7.31
CA GLU A 29 19.13 7.80 -6.01
C GLU A 29 17.67 7.46 -5.79
N ARG A 30 16.85 7.52 -6.85
CA ARG A 30 15.46 7.05 -6.79
C ARG A 30 15.40 5.57 -6.46
N GLU A 31 16.26 4.77 -7.09
CA GLU A 31 16.38 3.34 -6.78
C GLU A 31 16.81 3.10 -5.32
N MET A 32 17.80 3.84 -4.82
CA MET A 32 18.22 3.79 -3.41
C MET A 32 17.13 4.26 -2.43
N SER A 33 16.24 5.15 -2.86
CA SER A 33 15.12 5.63 -2.03
C SER A 33 14.10 4.51 -1.75
N PHE A 34 14.04 3.47 -2.61
CA PHE A 34 13.24 2.28 -2.38
C PHE A 34 13.99 1.30 -1.48
N ARG A 35 13.84 1.49 -0.17
CA ARG A 35 14.46 0.62 0.84
C ARG A 35 13.73 -0.72 1.02
N ASN A 36 14.47 -1.76 1.40
CA ASN A 36 13.94 -3.06 1.85
C ASN A 36 13.08 -3.74 0.76
N GLU A 37 11.91 -4.25 1.14
CA GLU A 37 10.90 -4.87 0.27
C GLU A 37 10.57 -4.02 -0.96
N MET A 38 10.56 -2.69 -0.82
CA MET A 38 10.21 -1.78 -1.91
C MET A 38 11.20 -1.86 -3.07
N GLY A 39 12.51 -1.84 -2.77
CA GLY A 39 13.55 -1.95 -3.77
C GLY A 39 13.55 -3.32 -4.44
N LEU A 40 13.26 -4.37 -3.67
CA LEU A 40 13.11 -5.72 -4.19
C LEU A 40 11.94 -5.82 -5.19
N TYR A 41 10.76 -5.29 -4.85
CA TYR A 41 9.60 -5.31 -5.76
C TYR A 41 9.82 -4.46 -7.00
N TYR A 42 10.39 -3.27 -6.83
CA TYR A 42 10.74 -2.41 -7.95
C TYR A 42 11.78 -3.06 -8.88
N SER A 43 12.74 -3.85 -8.35
CA SER A 43 13.71 -4.58 -9.17
C SER A 43 13.05 -5.55 -10.14
N TYR A 44 12.00 -6.25 -9.71
CA TYR A 44 11.24 -7.16 -10.56
C TYR A 44 10.39 -6.42 -11.59
N PHE A 45 9.76 -5.31 -11.20
CA PHE A 45 9.09 -4.42 -12.14
C PHE A 45 10.06 -3.94 -13.23
N LYS A 46 11.28 -3.51 -12.84
CA LYS A 46 12.36 -3.07 -13.74
C LYS A 46 12.76 -4.18 -14.73
N THR A 47 12.95 -5.41 -14.25
CA THR A 47 13.24 -6.56 -15.14
C THR A 47 12.15 -6.80 -16.19
N LEU A 48 10.87 -6.63 -15.87
CA LEU A 48 9.76 -6.84 -16.83
C LEU A 48 9.70 -5.79 -17.94
N ILE A 49 10.03 -4.53 -17.60
CA ILE A 49 9.98 -3.41 -18.54
C ILE A 49 11.23 -3.35 -19.43
N GLU A 50 12.40 -3.76 -18.90
CA GLU A 50 13.66 -3.78 -19.63
C GLU A 50 13.81 -5.01 -20.53
N ALA A 51 13.08 -6.10 -20.23
CA ALA A 51 13.10 -7.31 -21.05
C ALA A 51 12.60 -7.04 -22.49
N PRO A 52 13.20 -7.68 -23.51
CA PRO A 52 12.84 -7.45 -24.91
C PRO A 52 11.37 -7.76 -25.19
N SER A 53 10.81 -8.82 -24.58
CA SER A 53 9.39 -9.14 -24.64
C SER A 53 8.79 -9.34 -23.25
N PHE A 54 7.47 -9.11 -23.10
CA PHE A 54 6.79 -9.24 -21.81
C PHE A 54 6.79 -10.69 -21.31
N LEU A 55 6.58 -11.66 -22.21
CA LEU A 55 6.58 -13.08 -21.87
C LEU A 55 7.97 -13.53 -21.43
N GLU A 56 9.03 -13.04 -22.08
CA GLU A 56 10.40 -13.35 -21.69
C GLU A 56 10.75 -12.73 -20.33
N GLY A 57 10.38 -11.47 -20.08
CA GLY A 57 10.51 -10.86 -18.76
C GLY A 57 9.75 -11.65 -17.68
N LEU A 58 8.55 -12.12 -17.98
CA LEU A 58 7.78 -12.97 -17.07
C LEU A 58 8.48 -14.31 -16.80
N TRP A 59 9.04 -14.93 -17.85
CA TRP A 59 9.80 -16.18 -17.73
C TRP A 59 11.09 -15.99 -16.90
N MET A 60 11.78 -14.85 -17.04
CA MET A 60 12.97 -14.51 -16.24
C MET A 60 12.65 -14.41 -14.75
N ILE A 61 11.50 -13.83 -14.39
CA ILE A 61 11.08 -13.70 -12.97
C ILE A 61 10.49 -15.00 -12.43
N MET A 62 9.85 -15.80 -13.28
CA MET A 62 9.38 -17.14 -12.89
C MET A 62 10.53 -18.13 -12.67
N ASN A 63 11.69 -17.90 -13.28
CA ASN A 63 12.90 -18.71 -13.13
C ASN A 63 14.06 -17.86 -12.60
N ASP A 64 13.83 -17.16 -11.50
CA ASP A 64 14.78 -16.23 -10.92
C ASP A 64 15.95 -16.99 -10.25
N ARG A 65 17.17 -16.67 -10.66
CA ARG A 65 18.43 -17.22 -10.11
C ARG A 65 19.20 -16.21 -9.26
N LEU A 66 18.76 -14.95 -9.22
CA LEU A 66 19.51 -13.85 -8.61
C LEU A 66 19.15 -13.65 -7.14
N THR A 67 17.93 -13.99 -6.70
CA THR A 67 17.45 -13.60 -5.36
C THR A 67 17.78 -14.61 -4.26
N GLU A 68 17.84 -15.89 -4.59
CA GLU A 68 18.16 -16.98 -3.65
C GLU A 68 19.23 -17.89 -4.28
N TYR A 69 20.33 -17.30 -4.79
CA TYR A 69 21.39 -18.07 -5.46
C TYR A 69 21.98 -19.14 -4.51
N PRO A 70 22.19 -20.39 -4.96
CA PRO A 70 22.10 -20.92 -6.34
C PRO A 70 20.73 -21.49 -6.73
N LEU A 71 19.72 -21.40 -5.86
CA LEU A 71 18.39 -21.95 -6.12
C LEU A 71 17.65 -21.14 -7.19
N VAL A 72 16.89 -21.84 -8.03
CA VAL A 72 15.97 -21.21 -8.99
C VAL A 72 14.59 -21.17 -8.36
N ILE A 73 14.06 -19.96 -8.17
CA ILE A 73 12.76 -19.77 -7.53
C ILE A 73 11.75 -19.12 -8.47
N ASN A 74 10.48 -19.47 -8.29
CA ASN A 74 9.38 -18.72 -8.88
C ASN A 74 9.08 -17.50 -8.00
N ALA A 75 9.73 -16.37 -8.33
CA ALA A 75 9.59 -15.14 -7.57
C ALA A 75 8.15 -14.60 -7.58
N VAL A 76 7.41 -14.79 -8.69
CA VAL A 76 6.02 -14.32 -8.81
C VAL A 76 5.13 -14.93 -7.73
N LYS A 77 5.20 -16.25 -7.57
CA LYS A 77 4.44 -16.97 -6.54
C LYS A 77 5.00 -16.72 -5.14
N ARG A 78 6.32 -16.73 -4.98
CA ARG A 78 6.99 -16.61 -3.66
C ARG A 78 6.73 -15.25 -3.00
N PHE A 79 6.77 -14.16 -3.77
CA PHE A 79 6.69 -12.79 -3.25
C PHE A 79 5.38 -12.06 -3.62
N HIS A 80 4.39 -12.77 -4.17
CA HIS A 80 3.11 -12.21 -4.60
C HIS A 80 3.26 -11.02 -5.59
N LEU A 81 4.12 -11.16 -6.61
CA LEU A 81 4.46 -10.07 -7.57
C LEU A 81 3.39 -9.80 -8.64
N TYR A 82 2.15 -10.23 -8.42
CA TYR A 82 1.06 -10.01 -9.38
C TYR A 82 0.81 -8.51 -9.68
N PRO A 83 0.84 -7.59 -8.70
CA PRO A 83 0.68 -6.16 -8.98
C PRO A 83 1.77 -5.62 -9.90
N GLU A 84 3.02 -6.00 -9.70
CA GLU A 84 4.14 -5.54 -10.54
C GLU A 84 4.04 -6.07 -11.96
N VAL A 85 3.58 -7.31 -12.15
CA VAL A 85 3.34 -7.89 -13.48
C VAL A 85 2.27 -7.10 -14.24
N VAL A 86 1.16 -6.74 -13.56
CA VAL A 86 0.09 -5.92 -14.15
C VAL A 86 0.58 -4.51 -14.46
N LEU A 87 1.30 -3.87 -13.53
CA LEU A 87 1.84 -2.53 -13.73
C LEU A 87 2.88 -2.50 -14.86
N ALA A 88 3.74 -3.50 -14.98
CA ALA A 88 4.73 -3.58 -16.06
C ALA A 88 4.05 -3.76 -17.42
N TYR A 89 2.99 -4.57 -17.50
CA TYR A 89 2.17 -4.69 -18.71
C TYR A 89 1.53 -3.34 -19.09
N TRP A 90 0.96 -2.62 -18.12
CA TRP A 90 0.39 -1.29 -18.35
C TRP A 90 1.46 -0.29 -18.78
N TYR A 91 2.64 -0.28 -18.17
CA TYR A 91 3.74 0.62 -18.53
C TYR A 91 4.24 0.39 -19.95
N ARG A 92 4.45 -0.88 -20.36
CA ARG A 92 4.86 -1.23 -21.73
C ARG A 92 3.80 -0.84 -22.76
N THR A 93 2.52 -1.02 -22.40
CA THR A 93 1.41 -0.61 -23.26
C THR A 93 1.35 0.92 -23.38
N PHE A 94 1.50 1.63 -22.26
CA PHE A 94 1.52 3.08 -22.21
C PHE A 94 2.66 3.65 -23.05
N THR A 95 3.90 3.20 -22.83
CA THR A 95 5.07 3.67 -23.59
C THR A 95 4.98 3.28 -25.06
N GLY A 96 4.49 2.08 -25.39
CA GLY A 96 4.24 1.65 -26.76
C GLY A 96 3.25 2.57 -27.49
N ILE A 97 2.15 2.94 -26.82
CA ILE A 97 1.13 3.86 -27.35
C ILE A 97 1.72 5.27 -27.50
N THR A 98 2.40 5.81 -26.47
CA THR A 98 2.91 7.19 -26.52
C THR A 98 4.01 7.35 -27.56
N ASN A 99 4.86 6.32 -27.73
CA ASN A 99 5.87 6.29 -28.77
C ASN A 99 5.24 6.22 -30.17
N LEU A 100 4.12 5.50 -30.34
CA LEU A 100 3.38 5.46 -31.59
C LEU A 100 2.78 6.82 -31.95
N PHE A 101 2.30 7.58 -30.97
CA PHE A 101 1.75 8.92 -31.16
C PHE A 101 2.80 10.06 -31.10
N GLY A 102 4.07 9.74 -30.85
CA GLY A 102 5.15 10.73 -30.74
C GLY A 102 4.98 11.72 -29.57
N ILE A 103 4.28 11.33 -28.50
CA ILE A 103 4.06 12.19 -27.34
C ILE A 103 5.25 12.05 -26.39
N GLU A 104 5.94 13.15 -26.10
CA GLU A 104 7.00 13.20 -25.09
C GLU A 104 6.39 13.09 -23.68
N THR A 105 6.65 11.97 -23.00
CA THR A 105 6.11 11.67 -21.66
C THR A 105 7.13 11.76 -20.54
N LYS A 106 8.38 12.12 -20.87
CA LYS A 106 9.47 12.37 -19.93
C LYS A 106 10.17 13.68 -20.28
N ALA A 107 10.47 14.49 -19.27
CA ALA A 107 11.27 15.70 -19.39
C ALA A 107 12.56 15.50 -18.56
N CYS A 108 13.72 15.64 -19.19
CA CYS A 108 15.01 15.41 -18.55
C CYS A 108 15.78 16.72 -18.39
N TRP A 109 16.42 16.89 -17.24
CA TRP A 109 17.19 18.07 -16.86
C TRP A 109 18.50 17.62 -16.24
N ASN A 110 19.59 18.37 -16.47
CA ASN A 110 20.85 18.12 -15.76
C ASN A 110 20.89 18.95 -14.49
N VAL A 111 21.09 18.27 -13.35
CA VAL A 111 21.19 18.90 -12.03
C VAL A 111 22.63 18.81 -11.56
N THR A 112 23.21 19.96 -11.18
CA THR A 112 24.54 20.03 -10.59
C THR A 112 24.46 19.83 -9.08
N ARG A 113 25.24 18.91 -8.51
CA ARG A 113 25.28 18.64 -7.05
C ARG A 113 26.69 18.79 -6.49
N VAL A 114 26.77 19.10 -5.20
CA VAL A 114 27.99 18.97 -4.40
C VAL A 114 28.24 17.48 -4.10
N GLY A 115 29.09 16.82 -4.89
CA GLY A 115 29.40 15.39 -4.76
C GLY A 115 30.01 14.80 -6.04
N PHE A 116 30.38 13.52 -6.00
CA PHE A 116 30.78 12.75 -7.19
C PHE A 116 29.69 11.72 -7.51
N PRO A 117 29.09 11.71 -8.72
CA PRO A 117 29.29 12.63 -9.85
C PRO A 117 28.71 14.03 -9.62
N SER A 118 29.32 15.07 -10.20
CA SER A 118 28.91 16.48 -9.99
C SER A 118 27.74 16.93 -10.87
N GLU A 119 27.48 16.22 -11.97
CA GLU A 119 26.35 16.44 -12.86
C GLU A 119 25.58 15.13 -13.01
N ILE A 120 24.27 15.19 -12.80
CA ILE A 120 23.42 14.02 -12.95
C ILE A 120 22.17 14.39 -13.76
N GLU A 121 21.84 13.54 -14.74
CA GLU A 121 20.61 13.65 -15.50
C GLU A 121 19.44 13.15 -14.64
N SER A 122 18.45 14.02 -14.42
CA SER A 122 17.18 13.68 -13.78
C SER A 122 16.05 13.80 -14.79
N CYS A 123 15.33 12.71 -15.01
CA CYS A 123 14.16 12.66 -15.87
C CYS A 123 12.88 12.58 -15.05
N GLU A 124 11.88 13.40 -15.34
CA GLU A 124 10.58 13.38 -14.67
C GLU A 124 9.45 13.09 -15.64
N GLY A 125 8.35 12.56 -15.11
CA GLY A 125 7.12 12.33 -15.86
C GLY A 125 6.68 10.87 -15.83
N LEU A 126 5.49 10.61 -16.38
CA LEU A 126 4.91 9.25 -16.44
C LEU A 126 5.68 8.32 -17.39
N GLY A 127 6.57 8.87 -18.23
CA GLY A 127 7.51 8.10 -19.03
C GLY A 127 8.67 7.52 -18.21
N ASP A 128 9.00 8.08 -17.04
CA ASP A 128 10.01 7.50 -16.14
C ASP A 128 9.42 6.29 -15.38
N PRO A 129 10.10 5.12 -15.35
CA PRO A 129 9.57 3.94 -14.70
C PRO A 129 9.27 4.10 -13.21
N ALA A 130 10.12 4.81 -12.47
CA ALA A 130 9.96 4.98 -11.02
C ALA A 130 8.78 5.91 -10.72
N CYS A 131 8.68 7.03 -11.44
CA CYS A 131 7.55 7.95 -11.34
C CYS A 131 6.22 7.29 -11.74
N PHE A 132 6.20 6.50 -12.81
CA PHE A 132 5.00 5.75 -13.22
C PHE A 132 4.56 4.76 -12.15
N TYR A 133 5.50 3.99 -11.61
CA TYR A 133 5.24 2.97 -10.61
C TYR A 133 4.63 3.55 -9.34
N VAL A 134 5.23 4.61 -8.78
CA VAL A 134 4.70 5.31 -7.60
C VAL A 134 3.38 6.01 -7.91
N GLY A 135 3.28 6.66 -9.08
CA GLY A 135 2.07 7.35 -9.51
C GLY A 135 0.85 6.44 -9.59
N ALA A 136 1.00 5.23 -10.14
CA ALA A 136 -0.08 4.25 -10.20
C ALA A 136 -0.60 3.84 -8.81
N ILE A 137 0.30 3.69 -7.84
CA ILE A 137 -0.05 3.39 -6.44
C ILE A 137 -0.82 4.54 -5.80
N PHE A 138 -0.40 5.79 -6.04
CA PHE A 138 -1.11 6.95 -5.49
C PHE A 138 -2.49 7.12 -6.11
N ILE A 139 -2.66 6.86 -7.41
CA ILE A 139 -3.98 6.84 -8.06
C ILE A 139 -4.87 5.78 -7.42
N LEU A 140 -4.34 4.57 -7.21
CA LEU A 140 -5.07 3.47 -6.57
C LEU A 140 -5.52 3.83 -5.14
N ASN A 141 -4.67 4.52 -4.38
CA ASN A 141 -5.00 5.04 -3.05
C ASN A 141 -5.98 6.23 -3.10
N GLY A 142 -5.98 7.03 -4.16
CA GLY A 142 -7.02 8.01 -4.44
C GLY A 142 -8.39 7.34 -4.63
N VAL A 143 -8.44 6.26 -5.41
CA VAL A 143 -9.67 5.45 -5.62
C VAL A 143 -10.19 4.91 -4.28
N MET A 144 -9.30 4.44 -3.41
CA MET A 144 -9.67 3.96 -2.08
C MET A 144 -10.41 5.00 -1.23
N VAL A 145 -9.92 6.25 -1.15
CA VAL A 145 -10.62 7.31 -0.39
C VAL A 145 -11.97 7.66 -1.03
N GLY A 146 -12.04 7.60 -2.38
CA GLY A 146 -13.30 7.66 -3.10
C GLY A 146 -14.29 6.57 -2.70
N LEU A 147 -13.82 5.32 -2.56
CA LEU A 147 -14.61 4.18 -2.08
C LEU A 147 -15.04 4.35 -0.62
N PHE A 148 -14.18 4.87 0.26
CA PHE A 148 -14.57 5.18 1.64
C PHE A 148 -15.73 6.17 1.71
N PHE A 149 -15.69 7.23 0.89
CA PHE A 149 -16.79 8.19 0.83
C PHE A 149 -18.11 7.52 0.42
N ILE A 150 -18.08 6.67 -0.61
CA ILE A 150 -19.27 5.93 -1.09
C ILE A 150 -19.78 4.97 -0.02
N TYR A 151 -18.87 4.20 0.58
CA TYR A 151 -19.17 3.20 1.60
C TYR A 151 -19.79 3.85 2.85
N ALA A 152 -19.18 4.91 3.37
CA ALA A 152 -19.70 5.63 4.53
C ALA A 152 -21.03 6.36 4.24
N THR A 153 -21.22 6.91 3.04
CA THR A 153 -22.49 7.50 2.62
C THR A 153 -23.60 6.44 2.57
N TYR A 154 -23.28 5.24 2.07
CA TYR A 154 -24.23 4.13 2.02
C TYR A 154 -24.60 3.61 3.41
N LEU A 155 -23.61 3.48 4.31
CA LEU A 155 -23.81 2.99 5.67
C LEU A 155 -24.64 3.98 6.51
N SER A 156 -24.28 5.26 6.51
CA SER A 156 -24.96 6.31 7.27
C SER A 156 -26.29 6.75 6.64
N GLY A 157 -26.47 6.56 5.33
CA GLY A 157 -27.63 7.06 4.58
C GLY A 157 -27.62 8.58 4.37
N SER A 158 -26.47 9.24 4.60
CA SER A 158 -26.30 10.69 4.46
C SER A 158 -24.95 11.03 3.83
N GLN A 159 -24.92 12.06 2.98
CA GLN A 159 -23.66 12.56 2.39
C GLN A 159 -22.71 13.15 3.45
N LEU A 160 -23.27 13.67 4.56
CA LEU A 160 -22.48 14.18 5.69
C LEU A 160 -21.66 13.08 6.37
N GLY A 161 -22.18 11.84 6.41
CA GLY A 161 -21.43 10.70 6.94
C GLY A 161 -20.21 10.36 6.09
N GLY A 162 -20.34 10.45 4.76
CA GLY A 162 -19.22 10.32 3.83
C GLY A 162 -18.15 11.40 4.01
N LEU A 163 -18.57 12.66 4.15
CA LEU A 163 -17.65 13.78 4.39
C LEU A 163 -16.92 13.64 5.73
N LEU A 164 -17.64 13.24 6.78
CA LEU A 164 -17.07 13.00 8.11
C LEU A 164 -15.98 11.92 8.05
N THR A 165 -16.23 10.78 7.41
CA THR A 165 -15.23 9.71 7.28
C THR A 165 -13.96 10.19 6.57
N VAL A 166 -14.10 10.96 5.49
CA VAL A 166 -12.96 11.52 4.75
C VAL A 166 -12.16 12.47 5.61
N LEU A 167 -12.81 13.38 6.35
CA LEU A 167 -12.12 14.31 7.25
C LEU A 167 -11.45 13.58 8.42
N CYS A 168 -12.10 12.56 9.01
CA CYS A 168 -11.49 11.70 10.01
C CYS A 168 -10.24 10.97 9.49
N TYR A 169 -10.29 10.52 8.23
CA TYR A 169 -9.19 9.86 7.58
C TYR A 169 -8.01 10.82 7.34
N PHE A 170 -8.25 12.02 6.82
CA PHE A 170 -7.20 13.04 6.65
C PHE A 170 -6.62 13.52 7.98
N PHE A 171 -7.46 13.68 9.00
CA PHE A 171 -7.02 14.04 10.35
C PHE A 171 -6.02 13.02 10.92
N ASN A 172 -6.30 11.72 10.72
CA ASN A 172 -5.46 10.62 11.17
C ASN A 172 -4.53 10.07 10.06
N HIS A 173 -4.22 10.85 9.02
CA HIS A 173 -3.57 10.32 7.80
C HIS A 173 -2.29 9.50 8.08
N GLY A 174 -1.44 9.94 9.01
CA GLY A 174 -0.19 9.25 9.36
C GLY A 174 -0.36 7.89 10.05
N GLU A 175 -1.48 7.67 10.74
CA GLU A 175 -1.83 6.36 11.32
C GLU A 175 -2.73 5.54 10.40
N ALA A 176 -3.49 6.22 9.54
CA ALA A 176 -4.43 5.61 8.60
C ALA A 176 -3.72 5.02 7.38
N THR A 177 -2.61 5.62 6.92
CA THR A 177 -1.78 5.08 5.84
C THR A 177 -0.31 5.44 5.99
N ARG A 178 0.55 4.57 5.45
CA ARG A 178 2.00 4.82 5.33
C ARG A 178 2.45 4.94 3.88
N VAL A 179 1.48 5.06 2.96
CA VAL A 179 1.69 5.06 1.50
C VAL A 179 2.61 6.19 1.06
N MET A 180 2.60 7.33 1.76
CA MET A 180 3.50 8.45 1.48
C MET A 180 4.99 8.11 1.73
N TRP A 181 5.31 7.26 2.71
CA TRP A 181 6.70 6.91 3.01
C TRP A 181 7.13 5.64 2.31
N THR A 182 6.20 4.69 2.17
CA THR A 182 6.50 3.37 1.63
C THR A 182 5.42 2.95 0.63
N PRO A 183 5.39 3.56 -0.58
CA PRO A 183 4.30 3.36 -1.53
C PRO A 183 4.12 1.89 -1.99
N PRO A 184 5.16 1.16 -2.42
CA PRO A 184 4.97 -0.12 -3.10
C PRO A 184 4.83 -1.32 -2.16
N LEU A 185 4.33 -1.09 -0.95
CA LEU A 185 4.04 -2.18 -0.03
C LEU A 185 2.80 -2.98 -0.49
N ARG A 186 2.78 -4.27 -0.16
CA ARG A 186 1.69 -5.18 -0.54
C ARG A 186 0.35 -4.75 0.03
N GLU A 187 0.36 -4.31 1.29
CA GLU A 187 -0.82 -3.74 1.96
C GLU A 187 -1.41 -2.55 1.20
N SER A 188 -0.57 -1.70 0.60
CA SER A 188 -1.00 -0.50 -0.15
C SER A 188 -1.73 -0.85 -1.46
N PHE A 189 -1.41 -1.99 -2.07
CA PHE A 189 -2.13 -2.50 -3.24
C PHE A 189 -3.43 -3.22 -2.87
N ALA A 190 -3.43 -3.99 -1.78
CA ALA A 190 -4.57 -4.80 -1.40
C ALA A 190 -5.71 -3.98 -0.76
N TYR A 191 -5.39 -2.90 -0.05
CA TYR A 191 -6.34 -2.19 0.79
C TYR A 191 -7.59 -1.62 0.06
N PRO A 192 -7.49 -0.98 -1.13
CA PRO A 192 -8.66 -0.56 -1.90
C PRO A 192 -9.64 -1.71 -2.18
N PHE A 193 -9.12 -2.91 -2.46
CA PHE A 193 -9.94 -4.09 -2.73
C PHE A 193 -10.64 -4.60 -1.46
N LEU A 194 -10.00 -4.48 -0.29
CA LEU A 194 -10.66 -4.75 1.00
C LEU A 194 -11.84 -3.81 1.25
N VAL A 195 -11.67 -2.51 0.99
CA VAL A 195 -12.75 -1.52 1.17
C VAL A 195 -13.90 -1.81 0.21
N LEU A 196 -13.60 -2.14 -1.05
CA LEU A 196 -14.60 -2.54 -2.04
C LEU A 196 -15.33 -3.81 -1.62
N GLN A 197 -14.60 -4.82 -1.14
CA GLN A 197 -15.12 -6.08 -0.64
C GLN A 197 -16.07 -5.87 0.54
N MET A 198 -15.67 -5.04 1.52
CA MET A 198 -16.50 -4.64 2.65
C MET A 198 -17.78 -3.94 2.20
N TYR A 199 -17.68 -3.00 1.25
CA TYR A 199 -18.84 -2.30 0.71
C TYR A 199 -19.84 -3.25 0.05
N ILE A 200 -19.36 -4.17 -0.80
CA ILE A 200 -20.20 -5.18 -1.47
C ILE A 200 -20.84 -6.11 -0.44
N LEU A 201 -20.12 -6.51 0.60
CA LEU A 201 -20.64 -7.32 1.69
C LEU A 201 -21.78 -6.61 2.43
N THR A 202 -21.61 -5.33 2.78
CA THR A 202 -22.67 -4.51 3.38
C THR A 202 -23.89 -4.38 2.47
N MET A 203 -23.69 -4.25 1.15
CA MET A 203 -24.80 -4.23 0.19
C MET A 203 -25.56 -5.57 0.18
N SER A 204 -24.82 -6.68 0.21
CA SER A 204 -25.36 -8.04 0.21
C SER A 204 -26.19 -8.31 1.47
N LEU A 205 -25.73 -7.84 2.64
CA LEU A 205 -26.47 -7.96 3.89
C LEU A 205 -27.74 -7.09 3.93
N ARG A 206 -27.83 -6.02 3.11
CA ARG A 206 -28.94 -5.07 3.15
C ARG A 206 -30.02 -5.35 2.09
N ILE A 207 -29.67 -5.95 0.95
CA ILE A 207 -30.58 -6.19 -0.18
C ILE A 207 -30.94 -7.68 -0.25
N SER A 208 -32.21 -8.01 0.01
CA SER A 208 -32.68 -9.41 0.07
C SER A 208 -33.12 -10.01 -1.28
N LYS A 209 -33.11 -9.25 -2.38
CA LYS A 209 -33.82 -9.67 -3.62
C LYS A 209 -32.95 -10.12 -4.81
N ASN A 210 -31.62 -9.89 -4.82
CA ASN A 210 -30.75 -10.24 -5.95
C ASN A 210 -29.38 -10.83 -5.52
N TYR A 211 -29.37 -12.06 -5.03
CA TYR A 211 -28.18 -12.69 -4.46
C TYR A 211 -27.03 -12.93 -5.46
N GLY A 212 -27.33 -13.40 -6.67
CA GLY A 212 -26.30 -13.91 -7.60
C GLY A 212 -25.25 -12.88 -8.02
N GLN A 213 -25.65 -11.67 -8.39
CA GLN A 213 -24.72 -10.63 -8.86
C GLN A 213 -23.78 -10.15 -7.75
N TYR A 214 -24.29 -9.94 -6.53
CA TYR A 214 -23.47 -9.51 -5.41
C TYR A 214 -22.50 -10.61 -4.95
N TYR A 215 -22.89 -11.89 -4.99
CA TYR A 215 -21.98 -12.99 -4.71
C TYR A 215 -20.84 -13.09 -5.74
N ILE A 216 -21.13 -12.94 -7.03
CA ILE A 216 -20.08 -12.92 -8.07
C ILE A 216 -19.15 -11.73 -7.85
N ALA A 217 -19.69 -10.55 -7.58
CA ALA A 217 -18.90 -9.35 -7.28
C ALA A 217 -18.03 -9.53 -6.03
N LEU A 218 -18.56 -10.17 -4.99
CA LEU A 218 -17.84 -10.47 -3.75
C LEU A 218 -16.69 -11.47 -4.00
N CYS A 219 -16.93 -12.52 -4.78
CA CYS A 219 -15.89 -13.47 -5.18
C CYS A 219 -14.76 -12.78 -5.97
N LEU A 220 -15.10 -11.93 -6.94
CA LEU A 220 -14.11 -11.17 -7.70
C LEU A 220 -13.31 -10.21 -6.81
N ALA A 221 -13.96 -9.51 -5.88
CA ALA A 221 -13.29 -8.63 -4.93
C ALA A 221 -12.36 -9.40 -3.97
N ASN A 222 -12.76 -10.59 -3.51
CA ASN A 222 -11.92 -11.46 -2.67
C ASN A 222 -10.67 -11.94 -3.42
N VAL A 223 -10.79 -12.33 -4.68
CA VAL A 223 -9.64 -12.72 -5.52
C VAL A 223 -8.71 -11.51 -5.70
N ALA A 224 -9.25 -10.35 -6.06
CA ALA A 224 -8.47 -9.12 -6.21
C ALA A 224 -7.78 -8.68 -4.91
N PHE A 225 -8.34 -9.00 -3.74
CA PHE A 225 -7.73 -8.75 -2.44
C PHE A 225 -6.59 -9.74 -2.10
N MET A 226 -6.73 -11.01 -2.46
CA MET A 226 -5.74 -12.05 -2.19
C MET A 226 -4.51 -12.00 -3.10
N LEU A 227 -4.66 -11.52 -4.35
CA LEU A 227 -3.55 -11.50 -5.31
C LEU A 227 -2.37 -10.63 -4.83
N PRO A 228 -2.55 -9.36 -4.41
CA PRO A 228 -1.44 -8.50 -4.03
C PRO A 228 -0.82 -8.85 -2.67
N TRP A 229 -1.54 -9.53 -1.78
CA TRP A 229 -1.13 -9.67 -0.38
C TRP A 229 -1.41 -11.06 0.19
N GLY A 230 -0.33 -11.82 0.45
CA GLY A 230 -0.42 -13.18 0.99
C GLY A 230 -1.04 -13.28 2.40
N PHE A 231 -1.02 -12.20 3.18
CA PHE A 231 -1.65 -12.16 4.50
C PHE A 231 -3.16 -11.83 4.47
N ALA A 232 -3.72 -11.54 3.29
CA ALA A 232 -5.15 -11.28 3.10
C ALA A 232 -6.04 -12.41 3.66
N GLN A 233 -5.56 -13.65 3.60
CA GLN A 233 -6.24 -14.83 4.13
C GLN A 233 -6.61 -14.70 5.61
N PHE A 234 -5.78 -14.05 6.43
CA PHE A 234 -6.07 -13.87 7.86
C PHE A 234 -7.27 -12.96 8.06
N ILE A 235 -7.36 -11.87 7.29
CA ILE A 235 -8.50 -10.95 7.37
C ILE A 235 -9.78 -11.65 6.91
N LEU A 236 -9.74 -12.34 5.76
CA LEU A 236 -10.91 -13.07 5.26
C LEU A 236 -11.35 -14.18 6.22
N PHE A 237 -10.41 -14.86 6.87
CA PHE A 237 -10.71 -15.86 7.88
C PHE A 237 -11.47 -15.26 9.08
N THR A 238 -11.08 -14.08 9.56
CA THR A 238 -11.85 -13.40 10.63
C THR A 238 -13.28 -13.06 10.20
N GLN A 239 -13.48 -12.65 8.95
CA GLN A 239 -14.82 -12.36 8.41
C GLN A 239 -15.68 -13.62 8.32
N LEU A 240 -15.08 -14.75 7.93
CA LEU A 240 -15.77 -16.04 7.88
C LEU A 240 -16.20 -16.51 9.27
N ILE A 241 -15.33 -16.37 10.29
CA ILE A 241 -15.70 -16.67 11.69
C ILE A 241 -16.86 -15.77 12.14
N GLN A 242 -16.80 -14.47 11.85
CA GLN A 242 -17.85 -13.54 12.24
C GLN A 242 -19.17 -13.81 11.51
N GLY A 243 -19.12 -14.07 10.21
CA GLY A 243 -20.31 -14.41 9.41
C GLY A 243 -20.92 -15.75 9.84
N GLY A 244 -20.09 -16.77 10.10
CA GLY A 244 -20.52 -18.06 10.61
C GLY A 244 -21.07 -17.97 12.04
N GLY A 245 -20.43 -17.18 12.90
CA GLY A 245 -20.90 -16.86 14.24
C GLY A 245 -22.21 -16.08 14.24
N TRP A 246 -22.39 -15.16 13.29
CA TRP A 246 -23.66 -14.47 13.09
C TRP A 246 -24.73 -15.43 12.59
N TRP A 247 -24.43 -16.32 11.64
CA TRP A 247 -25.39 -17.31 11.13
C TRP A 247 -25.81 -18.33 12.21
N LEU A 248 -24.86 -18.91 12.94
CA LEU A 248 -25.12 -19.74 14.13
C LEU A 248 -25.89 -18.96 15.19
N GLY A 249 -25.51 -17.70 15.38
CA GLY A 249 -26.21 -16.72 16.20
C GLY A 249 -27.66 -16.59 15.76
N THR A 250 -27.97 -16.39 14.47
CA THR A 250 -29.37 -16.27 14.02
C THR A 250 -30.21 -17.52 14.29
N ILE A 251 -29.59 -18.71 14.36
CA ILE A 251 -30.27 -19.97 14.76
C ILE A 251 -30.55 -19.99 16.28
N ILE A 252 -29.66 -19.43 17.11
CA ILE A 252 -29.78 -19.41 18.58
C ILE A 252 -30.51 -18.15 19.10
N LEU A 253 -30.44 -17.04 18.36
CA LEU A 253 -30.69 -15.65 18.78
C LEU A 253 -31.88 -15.01 18.02
N GLN A 254 -32.56 -15.78 17.15
CA GLN A 254 -33.92 -15.46 16.71
C GLN A 254 -34.90 -15.31 17.89
N LEU A 255 -34.55 -15.83 19.08
CA LEU A 255 -35.32 -15.71 20.32
C LEU A 255 -35.01 -14.45 21.16
N VAL A 256 -33.88 -13.75 20.95
CA VAL A 256 -33.43 -12.70 21.89
C VAL A 256 -33.08 -11.36 21.23
N THR A 257 -32.58 -11.36 19.98
CA THR A 257 -32.07 -10.11 19.37
C THR A 257 -33.06 -9.29 18.55
N SER A 258 -34.10 -9.91 17.98
CA SER A 258 -35.09 -9.17 17.17
C SER A 258 -36.05 -8.34 18.02
N GLU A 259 -36.40 -8.78 19.23
CA GLU A 259 -37.34 -8.07 20.10
C GLU A 259 -36.69 -7.04 21.04
N ILE A 260 -35.42 -7.19 21.44
CA ILE A 260 -34.86 -6.39 22.54
C ILE A 260 -34.01 -5.19 22.06
N LEU A 261 -33.32 -5.28 20.91
CA LEU A 261 -32.27 -4.30 20.54
C LEU A 261 -32.57 -3.41 19.33
N GLY A 262 -33.48 -3.80 18.43
CA GLY A 262 -33.81 -2.98 17.24
C GLY A 262 -32.60 -2.64 16.34
N VAL A 263 -31.46 -3.31 16.52
CA VAL A 263 -30.22 -3.08 15.77
C VAL A 263 -30.23 -3.92 14.50
N SER A 264 -29.97 -3.30 13.37
CA SER A 264 -29.93 -3.98 12.08
C SER A 264 -28.67 -4.84 11.89
N ASP A 265 -28.82 -6.02 11.29
CA ASP A 265 -27.79 -7.07 11.14
C ASP A 265 -26.43 -6.58 10.64
N HIS A 266 -26.43 -5.69 9.64
CA HIS A 266 -25.20 -5.12 9.08
C HIS A 266 -24.39 -4.31 10.11
N LEU A 267 -25.03 -3.65 11.08
CA LEU A 267 -24.30 -2.94 12.14
C LEU A 267 -23.61 -3.90 13.10
N VAL A 268 -24.27 -5.01 13.46
CA VAL A 268 -23.69 -6.03 14.34
C VAL A 268 -22.46 -6.66 13.68
N PHE A 269 -22.52 -6.92 12.38
CA PHE A 269 -21.36 -7.41 11.64
C PHE A 269 -20.19 -6.41 11.69
N HIS A 270 -20.45 -5.13 11.42
CA HIS A 270 -19.37 -4.13 11.43
C HIS A 270 -18.79 -3.88 12.83
N THR A 271 -19.59 -3.94 13.90
CA THR A 271 -19.07 -3.79 15.28
C THR A 271 -18.21 -4.98 15.68
N LEU A 272 -18.60 -6.20 15.33
CA LEU A 272 -17.77 -7.40 15.53
C LEU A 272 -16.47 -7.32 14.71
N GLN A 273 -16.55 -6.86 13.46
CA GLN A 273 -15.38 -6.66 12.61
C GLN A 273 -14.42 -5.64 13.20
N LEU A 274 -14.94 -4.56 13.79
CA LEU A 274 -14.13 -3.54 14.44
C LEU A 274 -13.38 -4.09 15.66
N LEU A 275 -14.06 -4.90 16.49
CA LEU A 275 -13.43 -5.56 17.64
C LEU A 275 -12.34 -6.54 17.21
N ALA A 276 -12.57 -7.30 16.14
CA ALA A 276 -11.56 -8.20 15.59
C ALA A 276 -10.33 -7.44 15.07
N PHE A 277 -10.53 -6.33 14.34
CA PHE A 277 -9.42 -5.47 13.91
C PHE A 277 -8.68 -4.82 15.09
N ALA A 278 -9.37 -4.46 16.16
CA ALA A 278 -8.73 -3.93 17.37
C ALA A 278 -7.85 -5.00 18.05
N ALA A 279 -8.36 -6.22 18.19
CA ALA A 279 -7.59 -7.34 18.74
C ALA A 279 -6.34 -7.65 17.88
N LEU A 280 -6.50 -7.70 16.56
CA LEU A 280 -5.39 -7.89 15.62
C LEU A 280 -4.36 -6.75 15.68
N ALA A 281 -4.80 -5.50 15.86
CA ALA A 281 -3.91 -4.36 15.98
C ALA A 281 -3.12 -4.34 17.30
N ILE A 282 -3.67 -4.90 18.38
CA ILE A 282 -2.97 -5.10 19.66
C ILE A 282 -1.93 -6.22 19.53
N LEU A 283 -2.29 -7.32 18.89
CA LEU A 283 -1.39 -8.46 18.68
C LEU A 283 -0.25 -8.13 17.72
N ILE A 284 -0.55 -7.40 16.64
CA ILE A 284 0.39 -7.04 15.59
C ILE A 284 0.25 -5.54 15.33
N LEU A 285 1.18 -4.75 15.90
CA LEU A 285 1.19 -3.28 15.77
C LEU A 285 1.18 -2.79 14.31
N ARG A 286 1.68 -3.60 13.36
CA ARG A 286 1.68 -3.30 11.92
C ARG A 286 0.28 -3.37 11.30
N LEU A 287 -0.68 -4.08 11.91
CA LEU A 287 -2.08 -4.19 11.44
C LEU A 287 -2.98 -3.03 11.86
N LYS A 288 -2.46 -2.05 12.61
CA LYS A 288 -3.18 -0.79 12.93
C LYS A 288 -3.72 -0.08 11.69
N LEU A 289 -3.05 -0.27 10.54
CA LEU A 289 -3.46 0.21 9.22
C LEU A 289 -4.91 -0.14 8.86
N PHE A 290 -5.42 -1.31 9.28
CA PHE A 290 -6.79 -1.74 8.97
C PHE A 290 -7.82 -1.20 9.97
N LEU A 291 -7.41 -0.97 11.22
CA LEU A 291 -8.28 -0.50 12.29
C LEU A 291 -8.69 0.95 12.09
N THR A 292 -7.73 1.84 11.87
CA THR A 292 -7.95 3.30 11.86
C THR A 292 -8.99 3.73 10.81
N PRO A 293 -8.94 3.26 9.55
CA PRO A 293 -9.92 3.69 8.57
C PRO A 293 -11.28 2.98 8.76
N HIS A 294 -11.32 1.76 9.31
CA HIS A 294 -12.59 1.14 9.71
C HIS A 294 -13.27 1.92 10.84
N MET A 295 -12.50 2.43 11.82
CA MET A 295 -13.00 3.37 12.83
C MET A 295 -13.57 4.64 12.18
N CYS A 296 -12.90 5.20 11.15
CA CYS A 296 -13.38 6.38 10.42
C CYS A 296 -14.72 6.12 9.71
N VAL A 297 -14.92 4.92 9.14
CA VAL A 297 -16.21 4.54 8.55
C VAL A 297 -17.27 4.39 9.63
N MET A 298 -16.95 3.75 10.75
CA MET A 298 -17.91 3.58 11.85
C MET A 298 -18.30 4.92 12.49
N ALA A 299 -17.40 5.90 12.52
CA ALA A 299 -17.72 7.26 12.95
C ALA A 299 -18.82 7.92 12.10
N SER A 300 -18.97 7.53 10.83
CA SER A 300 -20.07 8.04 9.98
C SER A 300 -21.46 7.69 10.48
N LEU A 301 -21.60 6.64 11.31
CA LEU A 301 -22.88 6.23 11.89
C LEU A 301 -23.49 7.29 12.81
N ILE A 302 -22.68 8.22 13.34
CA ILE A 302 -23.17 9.39 14.09
C ILE A 302 -24.11 10.25 13.22
N CYS A 303 -23.91 10.25 11.90
CA CYS A 303 -24.77 10.95 10.95
C CYS A 303 -26.01 10.14 10.52
N SER A 304 -26.20 8.92 11.04
CA SER A 304 -27.33 8.06 10.65
C SER A 304 -28.62 8.44 11.35
N ARG A 305 -29.62 8.85 10.56
CA ARG A 305 -30.97 9.17 11.06
C ARG A 305 -31.73 7.95 11.60
N ARG A 306 -31.35 6.72 11.22
CA ARG A 306 -32.01 5.51 11.71
C ARG A 306 -31.66 5.18 13.16
N LEU A 307 -30.43 5.46 13.57
CA LEU A 307 -29.94 5.17 14.94
C LEU A 307 -30.28 6.31 15.91
N PHE A 308 -30.14 7.55 15.45
CA PHE A 308 -30.32 8.73 16.30
C PHE A 308 -31.58 9.54 15.96
N GLY A 309 -32.56 8.94 15.27
CA GLY A 309 -33.76 9.64 14.77
C GLY A 309 -34.56 10.36 15.86
N TRP A 310 -34.70 9.75 17.04
CA TRP A 310 -35.36 10.37 18.21
C TRP A 310 -34.54 11.55 18.78
N LEU A 311 -33.22 11.45 18.76
CA LEU A 311 -32.32 12.49 19.25
C LEU A 311 -32.25 13.69 18.28
N PHE A 312 -32.34 13.42 16.98
CA PHE A 312 -32.43 14.42 15.90
C PHE A 312 -33.71 15.28 15.97
N GLN A 313 -34.80 14.75 16.51
CA GLN A 313 -36.02 15.54 16.70
C GLN A 313 -35.96 16.46 17.92
N ARG A 314 -35.14 16.13 18.93
CA ARG A 314 -35.07 16.88 20.19
C ARG A 314 -33.97 17.95 20.19
N PHE A 315 -32.87 17.72 19.49
CA PHE A 315 -31.75 18.65 19.33
C PHE A 315 -31.46 18.90 17.84
N ARG A 316 -30.99 20.11 17.48
CA ARG A 316 -30.43 20.38 16.14
C ARG A 316 -29.09 19.66 15.99
N PHE A 317 -29.14 18.33 15.88
CA PHE A 317 -27.97 17.45 15.82
C PHE A 317 -27.09 17.75 14.59
N GLU A 318 -27.67 18.36 13.55
CA GLU A 318 -26.92 18.92 12.41
C GLU A 318 -25.90 19.99 12.85
N SER A 319 -26.23 20.83 13.84
CA SER A 319 -25.30 21.82 14.41
C SER A 319 -24.19 21.15 15.24
N VAL A 320 -24.47 20.03 15.89
CA VAL A 320 -23.47 19.23 16.62
C VAL A 320 -22.50 18.56 15.64
N ILE A 321 -23.02 17.94 14.58
CA ILE A 321 -22.21 17.36 13.50
C ILE A 321 -21.35 18.45 12.85
N PHE A 322 -21.93 19.61 12.57
CA PHE A 322 -21.19 20.75 12.02
C PHE A 322 -20.08 21.23 12.96
N GLY A 323 -20.35 21.28 14.28
CA GLY A 323 -19.34 21.60 15.29
C GLY A 323 -18.17 20.60 15.33
N ILE A 324 -18.46 19.30 15.26
CA ILE A 324 -17.43 18.25 15.18
C ILE A 324 -16.62 18.39 13.89
N LEU A 325 -17.29 18.55 12.74
CA LEU A 325 -16.63 18.75 11.45
C LEU A 325 -15.72 19.99 11.46
N ALA A 326 -16.18 21.10 12.04
CA ALA A 326 -15.39 22.32 12.15
C ALA A 326 -14.15 22.12 13.04
N ALA A 327 -14.30 21.52 14.22
CA ALA A 327 -13.18 21.24 15.12
C ALA A 327 -12.14 20.33 14.48
N MET A 328 -12.59 19.25 13.83
CA MET A 328 -11.69 18.33 13.10
C MET A 328 -11.02 18.99 11.91
N SER A 329 -11.72 19.88 11.20
CA SER A 329 -11.16 20.60 10.06
C SER A 329 -10.07 21.59 10.49
N ILE A 330 -10.25 22.30 11.62
CA ILE A 330 -9.24 23.24 12.13
C ILE A 330 -7.94 22.50 12.48
N GLN A 331 -8.04 21.46 13.31
CA GLN A 331 -6.86 20.69 13.71
C GLN A 331 -6.29 19.88 12.54
N GLY A 332 -7.15 19.38 11.64
CA GLY A 332 -6.75 18.70 10.42
C GLY A 332 -5.96 19.60 9.48
N CYS A 333 -6.42 20.82 9.23
CA CYS A 333 -5.70 21.82 8.44
C CYS A 333 -4.35 22.18 9.06
N ALA A 334 -4.28 22.34 10.39
CA ALA A 334 -3.01 22.59 11.08
C ALA A 334 -2.04 21.41 10.91
N ASN A 335 -2.52 20.18 11.03
CA ASN A 335 -1.70 18.98 10.84
C ASN A 335 -1.21 18.84 9.38
N LEU A 336 -2.11 19.04 8.42
CA LEU A 336 -1.79 19.04 6.99
C LEU A 336 -0.76 20.10 6.63
N HIS A 337 -0.91 21.32 7.17
CA HIS A 337 0.05 22.39 6.96
C HIS A 337 1.43 22.04 7.51
N ASN A 338 1.49 21.49 8.73
CA ASN A 338 2.74 21.01 9.31
C ASN A 338 3.37 19.92 8.46
N GLN A 339 2.60 18.95 7.97
CA GLN A 339 3.10 17.87 7.10
C GLN A 339 3.61 18.40 5.76
N TRP A 340 2.90 19.35 5.13
CA TRP A 340 3.37 19.98 3.90
C TRP A 340 4.60 20.87 4.09
N SER A 341 4.82 21.40 5.30
CA SER A 341 5.99 22.22 5.61
C SER A 341 7.27 21.42 5.78
N ILE A 342 7.18 20.10 5.99
CA ILE A 342 8.35 19.23 6.06
C ILE A 342 8.96 19.16 4.66
N ARG A 343 10.11 19.81 4.48
CA ARG A 343 10.95 19.66 3.29
C ARG A 343 12.15 18.80 3.63
N GLY A 344 12.17 17.58 3.08
CA GLY A 344 13.29 16.67 3.17
C GLY A 344 13.97 16.52 1.82
N GLU A 345 15.28 16.29 1.86
CA GLU A 345 16.07 15.88 0.70
C GLU A 345 16.65 14.50 0.97
N PHE A 346 16.43 13.55 0.05
CA PHE A 346 17.04 12.23 0.18
C PHE A 346 18.53 12.31 -0.15
N THR A 347 19.38 12.00 0.82
CA THR A 347 20.84 11.90 0.64
C THR A 347 21.37 10.64 1.32
N ASN A 348 22.07 9.77 0.59
CA ASN A 348 22.78 8.64 1.18
C ASN A 348 24.10 8.34 0.45
N MET A 349 25.05 9.29 0.54
CA MET A 349 26.36 9.20 -0.13
C MET A 349 27.12 7.88 0.16
N PRO A 350 27.19 7.37 1.41
CA PRO A 350 27.93 6.13 1.67
C PRO A 350 27.36 4.90 0.96
N GLN A 351 26.03 4.84 0.83
CA GLN A 351 25.37 3.74 0.14
C GLN A 351 25.56 3.85 -1.38
N GLU A 352 25.55 5.07 -1.91
CA GLU A 352 25.82 5.34 -3.32
C GLU A 352 27.24 4.93 -3.70
N GLU A 353 28.24 5.37 -2.93
CA GLU A 353 29.64 5.01 -3.12
C GLU A 353 29.85 3.49 -3.07
N LEU A 354 29.20 2.80 -2.14
CA LEU A 354 29.25 1.34 -2.05
C LEU A 354 28.69 0.67 -3.31
N LEU A 355 27.52 1.13 -3.80
CA LEU A 355 26.88 0.55 -4.98
C LEU A 355 27.71 0.80 -6.25
N LEU A 356 28.29 2.00 -6.39
CA LEU A 356 29.20 2.33 -7.48
C LEU A 356 30.47 1.49 -7.39
N TRP A 357 31.06 1.34 -6.20
CA TRP A 357 32.23 0.49 -5.99
C TRP A 357 31.95 -0.96 -6.38
N ILE A 358 30.82 -1.53 -5.97
CA ILE A 358 30.41 -2.90 -6.37
C ILE A 358 30.31 -2.98 -7.90
N LYS A 359 29.61 -2.03 -8.52
CA LYS A 359 29.37 -2.03 -9.97
C LYS A 359 30.66 -1.97 -10.78
N TYR A 360 31.66 -1.20 -10.35
CA TYR A 360 32.91 -0.99 -11.11
C TYR A 360 34.04 -1.93 -10.73
N ASN A 361 34.12 -2.39 -9.47
CA ASN A 361 35.27 -3.13 -8.97
C ASN A 361 35.02 -4.63 -8.75
N THR A 362 33.77 -5.10 -8.84
CA THR A 362 33.45 -6.52 -8.66
C THR A 362 32.96 -7.16 -9.95
N ARG A 363 33.11 -8.48 -10.03
CA ARG A 363 32.68 -9.25 -11.21
C ARG A 363 31.14 -9.39 -11.19
N PRO A 364 30.48 -9.39 -12.36
CA PRO A 364 29.01 -9.46 -12.45
C PRO A 364 28.42 -10.77 -11.89
N ASP A 365 29.22 -11.83 -11.77
CA ASP A 365 28.85 -13.13 -11.19
C ASP A 365 29.14 -13.22 -9.67
N ALA A 366 29.72 -12.18 -9.06
CA ALA A 366 30.01 -12.16 -7.64
C ALA A 366 28.72 -12.15 -6.81
N VAL A 367 28.64 -13.08 -5.86
CA VAL A 367 27.47 -13.26 -4.99
C VAL A 367 27.68 -12.48 -3.69
N PHE A 368 26.73 -11.61 -3.37
CA PHE A 368 26.74 -10.83 -2.13
C PHE A 368 25.75 -11.40 -1.11
N ALA A 369 26.15 -11.39 0.16
CA ALA A 369 25.27 -11.77 1.26
C ALA A 369 25.19 -10.68 2.33
N GLY A 370 24.00 -10.47 2.90
CA GLY A 370 23.78 -9.49 3.97
C GLY A 370 22.31 -9.31 4.33
N THR A 371 21.97 -8.17 4.93
CA THR A 371 20.58 -7.86 5.32
C THR A 371 19.71 -7.63 4.09
N MET A 372 18.41 -7.92 4.21
CA MET A 372 17.43 -7.68 3.12
C MET A 372 17.49 -6.26 2.57
N GLN A 373 17.78 -5.28 3.43
CA GLN A 373 17.84 -3.86 3.07
C GLN A 373 18.96 -3.59 2.05
N THR A 374 20.17 -4.06 2.38
CA THR A 374 21.36 -3.89 1.54
C THR A 374 21.26 -4.76 0.28
N MET A 375 20.81 -6.01 0.43
CA MET A 375 20.68 -6.95 -0.70
C MET A 375 19.65 -6.48 -1.73
N ALA A 376 18.50 -5.95 -1.30
CA ALA A 376 17.51 -5.39 -2.20
C ALA A 376 18.08 -4.21 -3.01
N SER A 377 18.87 -3.35 -2.38
CA SER A 377 19.51 -2.19 -3.03
C SER A 377 20.60 -2.61 -4.02
N ILE A 378 21.42 -3.61 -3.66
CA ILE A 378 22.44 -4.20 -4.53
C ILE A 378 21.78 -4.84 -5.74
N LYS A 379 20.80 -5.71 -5.53
CA LYS A 379 20.09 -6.38 -6.64
C LYS A 379 19.44 -5.37 -7.59
N LEU A 380 18.78 -4.34 -7.06
CA LEU A 380 18.12 -3.33 -7.88
C LEU A 380 19.11 -2.50 -8.72
N SER A 381 20.20 -2.04 -8.10
CA SER A 381 21.10 -1.04 -8.70
C SER A 381 22.24 -1.66 -9.50
N THR A 382 22.70 -2.85 -9.10
CA THR A 382 23.87 -3.52 -9.69
C THR A 382 23.54 -4.84 -10.39
N GLN A 383 22.32 -5.38 -10.23
CA GLN A 383 21.89 -6.66 -10.81
C GLN A 383 22.74 -7.89 -10.44
N HIS A 384 23.58 -7.79 -9.38
CA HIS A 384 24.38 -8.91 -8.93
C HIS A 384 23.52 -9.98 -8.23
N PRO A 385 23.92 -11.26 -8.28
CA PRO A 385 23.28 -12.30 -7.47
C PRO A 385 23.43 -12.00 -5.97
N ILE A 386 22.35 -12.20 -5.23
CA ILE A 386 22.27 -11.96 -3.79
C ILE A 386 21.82 -13.22 -3.04
N VAL A 387 22.26 -13.31 -1.79
CA VAL A 387 21.78 -14.28 -0.81
C VAL A 387 21.44 -13.52 0.47
N ASN A 388 20.18 -13.54 0.88
CA ASN A 388 19.83 -12.96 2.18
C ASN A 388 20.48 -13.79 3.27
N HIS A 389 21.26 -13.15 4.15
CA HIS A 389 21.89 -13.85 5.27
C HIS A 389 20.77 -14.40 6.17
N PRO A 390 20.63 -15.73 6.32
CA PRO A 390 19.56 -16.30 7.12
C PRO A 390 19.92 -16.04 8.56
N HIS A 391 19.29 -15.04 9.19
CA HIS A 391 19.53 -14.89 10.62
C HIS A 391 18.96 -16.09 11.39
N TYR A 392 17.93 -16.80 10.90
CA TYR A 392 17.37 -17.95 11.65
C TYR A 392 16.68 -19.11 10.88
N GLU A 393 16.61 -19.15 9.54
CA GLU A 393 15.61 -20.04 8.90
C GLU A 393 16.10 -21.38 8.33
N ASP A 394 17.33 -21.53 7.81
CA ASP A 394 17.73 -22.80 7.16
C ASP A 394 19.22 -23.13 7.27
N ALA A 395 19.54 -24.41 7.47
CA ALA A 395 20.91 -24.92 7.58
C ALA A 395 21.65 -24.95 6.23
N ASP A 396 20.93 -25.25 5.13
CA ASP A 396 21.51 -25.30 3.79
C ASP A 396 21.89 -23.91 3.26
N LEU A 397 21.10 -22.88 3.60
CA LEU A 397 21.41 -21.50 3.28
C LEU A 397 22.63 -20.96 4.05
N ARG A 398 23.00 -21.53 5.20
CA ARG A 398 24.25 -21.20 5.92
C ARG A 398 25.48 -21.77 5.23
N LEU A 399 25.36 -22.95 4.61
CA LEU A 399 26.46 -23.53 3.83
C LEU A 399 26.70 -22.71 2.56
N ALA A 400 25.66 -22.17 1.94
CA ALA A 400 25.77 -21.29 0.77
C ALA A 400 26.51 -19.96 1.08
N THR A 401 26.42 -19.44 2.30
CA THR A 401 27.11 -18.19 2.68
C THR A 401 28.64 -18.31 2.70
N THR A 402 29.19 -19.53 2.84
CA THR A 402 30.65 -19.76 2.92
C THR A 402 31.43 -19.42 1.65
N GLY A 403 30.75 -19.33 0.49
CA GLY A 403 31.34 -18.90 -0.78
C GLY A 403 30.98 -17.48 -1.22
N SER A 404 30.32 -16.68 -0.37
CA SER A 404 29.75 -15.37 -0.72
C SER A 404 30.47 -14.20 -0.01
N VAL A 405 30.49 -13.03 -0.63
CA VAL A 405 31.01 -11.81 0.02
C VAL A 405 29.99 -11.33 1.03
N THR A 406 30.27 -11.53 2.32
CA THR A 406 29.35 -11.16 3.40
C THR A 406 29.58 -9.71 3.82
N LEU A 407 28.57 -8.86 3.58
CA LEU A 407 28.53 -7.49 4.08
C LEU A 407 27.97 -7.51 5.50
N THR A 408 28.85 -7.54 6.50
CA THR A 408 28.46 -7.37 7.90
C THR A 408 28.33 -5.89 8.23
N HIS A 409 27.27 -5.52 8.96
CA HIS A 409 27.28 -4.25 9.68
C HIS A 409 28.40 -4.32 10.71
N VAL A 410 29.45 -3.53 10.52
CA VAL A 410 30.40 -3.25 11.60
C VAL A 410 29.65 -2.41 12.63
N LEU A 411 29.04 -3.07 13.62
CA LEU A 411 28.74 -2.41 14.88
C LEU A 411 30.08 -1.90 15.41
N PRO A 412 30.22 -0.63 15.82
CA PRO A 412 31.43 -0.19 16.49
C PRO A 412 31.60 -1.10 17.70
N ALA A 413 32.71 -1.85 17.72
CA ALA A 413 33.10 -2.62 18.88
C ALA A 413 33.26 -1.63 20.03
N ALA A 414 32.26 -1.57 20.91
CA ALA A 414 32.44 -1.01 22.23
C ALA A 414 33.50 -1.89 22.89
N GLY A 415 34.70 -1.33 23.04
CA GLY A 415 35.83 -2.01 23.63
C GLY A 415 35.48 -2.50 25.04
N VAL A 416 35.89 -3.73 25.32
CA VAL A 416 36.18 -4.24 26.65
C VAL A 416 37.54 -4.88 26.59
#